data_AF-A0A4V1RJJ1-F1
#
_entry.id   AF-A0A4V1RJJ1-F1
#
_cell.length_a   1.000
_cell.length_b   1.000
_cell.length_c   1.000
_cell.angle_alpha   90.00
_cell.angle_beta   90.00
_cell.angle_gamma   90.00
#
_symmetry.space_group_name_H-M   'P 1'
#
loop_
_entity.id
_entity.type
_entity.pdbx_description
1 polymer ?
#
loop_
_entity_poly.entity_id
_entity_poly.type
_entity_poly.pdbx_seq_one_letter_code
_entity_poly.pdbx_strand_id
1 'polypeptide(L)'
;MDDVDGPAMTVAAVAWQRWCHQNPELAVVDDLLALPGWTRQVTAATKDSLLVHLHRLAQEDAEAALVLAWLMLPGATRVANGLRDLSPDIDALTAGELWLRIRSRPVERCVAATILRGVRRALLDELGHGESARRSDKTWANTWVCGDDAVLDSLASVPDQETNAESQSGHLVQAALLAGAISYHDASLLHQLATAADEHAVSSRRGRGGLTAPVAVDDAMRFRKMPTRTVRRRATTALDQLGAFAREQRIVDDLRDFVATHDLPPVELAELLELYFWDHFEEFGYPA
;
A
#
# COMPACT_ATOMS: atom_id res chain seq x y z
N MET A 1 -5.53 -12.50 20.44
CA MET A 1 -5.30 -11.20 21.10
C MET A 1 -6.63 -10.43 21.12
N ASP A 2 -7.73 -11.10 21.48
CA ASP A 2 -9.11 -10.59 21.27
C ASP A 2 -9.84 -10.27 22.58
N ASP A 3 -9.12 -10.21 23.69
CA ASP A 3 -9.71 -9.83 24.97
C ASP A 3 -9.81 -8.30 25.04
N VAL A 4 -10.86 -7.76 24.41
CA VAL A 4 -11.22 -6.33 24.43
C VAL A 4 -11.55 -5.87 25.86
N ASP A 5 -11.90 -6.80 26.74
CA ASP A 5 -12.12 -6.60 28.18
C ASP A 5 -10.86 -6.94 29.03
N GLY A 6 -9.73 -7.23 28.37
CA GLY A 6 -8.50 -7.60 29.02
C GLY A 6 -7.82 -6.43 29.74
N PRO A 7 -6.96 -6.71 30.73
CA PRO A 7 -6.33 -5.69 31.57
C PRO A 7 -5.53 -4.67 30.76
N ALA A 8 -4.96 -5.07 29.62
CA ALA A 8 -4.20 -4.18 28.74
C ALA A 8 -5.09 -3.12 28.05
N MET A 9 -6.31 -3.48 27.65
CA MET A 9 -7.23 -2.55 27.02
C MET A 9 -7.86 -1.59 28.03
N THR A 10 -8.04 -2.03 29.29
CA THR A 10 -8.45 -1.13 30.37
C THR A 10 -7.40 -0.04 30.63
N VAL A 11 -6.11 -0.40 30.67
CA VAL A 11 -5.02 0.59 30.83
C VAL A 11 -4.95 1.52 29.62
N ALA A 12 -5.12 1.00 28.40
CA ALA A 12 -5.20 1.80 27.18
C ALA A 12 -6.38 2.78 27.19
N ALA A 13 -7.54 2.40 27.73
CA ALA A 13 -8.70 3.29 27.85
C ALA A 13 -8.43 4.48 28.81
N VAL A 14 -7.68 4.25 29.90
CA VAL A 14 -7.24 5.33 30.80
C VAL A 14 -6.21 6.23 30.10
N ALA A 15 -5.26 5.63 29.37
CA ALA A 15 -4.27 6.38 28.60
C ALA A 15 -4.91 7.21 27.48
N TRP A 16 -5.96 6.70 26.83
CA TRP A 16 -6.76 7.41 25.82
C TRP A 16 -7.30 8.73 26.34
N GLN A 17 -7.93 8.74 27.53
CA GLN A 17 -8.45 9.98 28.13
C GLN A 17 -7.33 11.01 28.37
N ARG A 18 -6.17 10.55 28.84
CA ARG A 18 -4.99 11.39 29.03
C ARG A 18 -4.48 11.97 27.71
N TRP A 19 -4.35 11.14 26.66
CA TRP A 19 -3.91 11.61 25.34
C TRP A 19 -4.91 12.60 24.73
N CYS A 20 -6.21 12.35 24.86
CA CYS A 20 -7.25 13.28 24.38
C CYS A 20 -7.18 14.64 25.09
N HIS A 21 -6.86 14.66 26.39
CA HIS A 21 -6.66 15.90 27.13
C HIS A 21 -5.41 16.66 26.69
N GLN A 22 -4.33 15.95 26.39
CA GLN A 22 -3.05 16.54 25.95
C GLN A 22 -3.08 16.97 24.48
N ASN A 23 -3.81 16.23 23.65
CA ASN A 23 -3.94 16.43 22.21
C ASN A 23 -5.43 16.39 21.84
N PRO A 24 -6.13 17.55 21.85
CA PRO A 24 -7.56 17.60 21.56
C PRO A 24 -7.95 17.07 20.17
N GLU A 25 -7.02 17.07 19.21
CA GLU A 25 -7.25 16.49 17.87
C GLU A 25 -7.46 14.97 17.89
N LEU A 26 -7.01 14.29 18.96
CA LEU A 26 -7.15 12.85 19.16
C LEU A 26 -8.52 12.48 19.76
N ALA A 27 -9.25 13.46 20.33
CA ALA A 27 -10.53 13.31 21.01
C ALA A 27 -11.71 13.13 20.04
N VAL A 28 -11.57 12.20 19.09
CA VAL A 28 -12.58 11.91 18.06
C VAL A 28 -13.74 11.06 18.57
N VAL A 29 -13.52 10.34 19.68
CA VAL A 29 -14.51 9.53 20.40
C VAL A 29 -14.27 9.65 21.90
N ASP A 30 -15.36 9.67 22.67
CA ASP A 30 -15.30 9.73 24.14
C ASP A 30 -14.81 8.40 24.74
N ASP A 31 -15.17 7.28 24.12
CA ASP A 31 -14.78 5.93 24.52
C ASP A 31 -13.84 5.31 23.47
N LEU A 32 -12.67 4.83 23.92
CA LEU A 32 -11.69 4.15 23.08
C LEU A 32 -12.30 2.96 22.33
N LEU A 33 -13.24 2.24 22.94
CA LEU A 33 -13.87 1.08 22.31
C LEU A 33 -14.77 1.45 21.12
N ALA A 34 -15.22 2.70 21.02
CA ALA A 34 -15.97 3.21 19.89
C ALA A 34 -15.08 3.53 18.66
N LEU A 35 -13.75 3.57 18.84
CA LEU A 35 -12.80 3.99 17.82
C LEU A 35 -12.83 3.16 16.53
N PRO A 36 -12.96 1.81 16.55
CA PRO A 36 -13.10 1.02 15.32
C PRO A 36 -14.39 1.35 14.56
N GLY A 37 -15.49 1.62 15.28
CA GLY A 37 -16.75 2.04 14.66
C GLY A 37 -16.60 3.39 13.96
N TRP A 38 -15.96 4.35 14.64
CA TRP A 38 -15.67 5.66 14.07
C TRP A 38 -14.74 5.59 12.85
N THR A 39 -13.64 4.83 12.92
CA THR A 39 -12.67 4.72 11.81
C THR A 39 -13.26 4.11 10.54
N ARG A 40 -14.37 3.38 10.62
CA ARG A 40 -15.11 2.83 9.46
C ARG A 40 -16.05 3.86 8.81
N GLN A 41 -16.43 4.91 9.52
CA GLN A 41 -17.44 5.88 9.08
C GLN A 41 -16.83 7.18 8.54
N VAL A 42 -15.58 7.48 8.90
CA VAL A 42 -14.89 8.69 8.48
C VAL A 42 -14.12 8.52 7.17
N THR A 43 -13.74 9.64 6.57
CA THR A 43 -12.89 9.65 5.37
C THR A 43 -11.51 9.06 5.67
N ALA A 44 -10.86 8.50 4.65
CA ALA A 44 -9.52 7.94 4.82
C ALA A 44 -8.49 8.98 5.27
N ALA A 45 -8.59 10.24 4.81
CA ALA A 45 -7.69 11.31 5.24
C ALA A 45 -7.82 11.59 6.75
N THR A 46 -9.06 11.68 7.25
CA THR A 46 -9.33 11.87 8.68
C THR A 46 -8.86 10.68 9.52
N LYS A 47 -9.09 9.46 9.03
CA LYS A 47 -8.60 8.23 9.66
C LYS A 47 -7.07 8.22 9.71
N ASP A 48 -6.41 8.58 8.61
CA ASP A 48 -4.95 8.56 8.50
C ASP A 48 -4.30 9.56 9.45
N SER A 49 -4.83 10.77 9.57
CA SER A 49 -4.36 11.76 10.55
C SER A 49 -4.41 11.24 12.00
N LEU A 50 -5.47 10.52 12.39
CA LEU A 50 -5.54 9.86 13.70
C LEU A 50 -4.43 8.82 13.85
N LEU A 51 -4.26 7.96 12.83
CA LEU A 51 -3.26 6.89 12.87
C LEU A 51 -1.83 7.44 12.91
N VAL A 52 -1.54 8.57 12.26
CA VAL A 52 -0.25 9.26 12.35
C VAL A 52 0.03 9.68 13.79
N HIS A 53 -0.94 10.30 14.47
CA HIS A 53 -0.78 10.70 15.86
C HIS A 53 -0.57 9.49 16.77
N LEU A 54 -1.37 8.44 16.62
CA LEU A 54 -1.22 7.20 17.39
C LEU A 54 0.12 6.53 17.14
N HIS A 55 0.62 6.53 15.91
CA HIS A 55 1.89 5.90 15.57
C HIS A 55 3.10 6.68 16.12
N ARG A 56 3.00 8.02 16.19
CA ARG A 56 3.97 8.85 16.90
C ARG A 56 3.98 8.56 18.40
N LEU A 57 2.79 8.50 19.02
CA LEU A 57 2.67 8.13 20.44
C LEU A 57 3.21 6.72 20.71
N ALA A 58 2.97 5.77 19.80
CA ALA A 58 3.40 4.38 19.91
C ALA A 58 4.92 4.18 20.05
N GLN A 59 5.73 5.19 19.73
CA GLN A 59 7.18 5.14 19.91
C GLN A 59 7.59 5.23 21.39
N GLU A 60 6.85 6.02 22.16
CA GLU A 60 7.15 6.31 23.57
C GLU A 60 6.19 5.60 24.53
N ASP A 61 4.97 5.31 24.08
CA ASP A 61 3.87 4.81 24.89
C ASP A 61 3.43 3.42 24.36
N ALA A 62 3.51 2.40 25.22
CA ALA A 62 3.21 1.01 24.83
C ALA A 62 1.72 0.78 24.64
N GLU A 63 0.88 1.50 25.38
CA GLU A 63 -0.57 1.48 25.25
C GLU A 63 -1.00 2.05 23.91
N ALA A 64 -0.31 3.09 23.40
CA ALA A 64 -0.59 3.62 22.06
C ALA A 64 -0.24 2.61 20.95
N ALA A 65 0.87 1.87 21.13
CA ALA A 65 1.23 0.77 20.23
C ALA A 65 0.18 -0.35 20.26
N LEU A 66 -0.35 -0.68 21.45
CA LEU A 66 -1.43 -1.65 21.61
C LEU A 66 -2.71 -1.21 20.91
N VAL A 67 -3.13 0.04 21.09
CA VAL A 67 -4.32 0.59 20.42
C VAL A 67 -4.14 0.56 18.90
N LEU A 68 -2.96 0.94 18.41
CA LEU A 68 -2.66 0.88 16.99
C LEU A 68 -2.71 -0.56 16.46
N ALA A 69 -2.10 -1.51 17.16
CA ALA A 69 -2.14 -2.94 16.80
C ALA A 69 -3.58 -3.46 16.77
N TRP A 70 -4.39 -3.09 17.75
CA TRP A 70 -5.81 -3.44 17.82
C TRP A 70 -6.61 -2.88 16.64
N LEU A 71 -6.39 -1.62 16.27
CA LEU A 71 -7.01 -1.02 15.07
C LEU A 71 -6.54 -1.69 13.78
N MET A 72 -5.32 -2.25 13.75
CA MET A 72 -4.78 -2.99 12.62
C MET A 72 -5.23 -4.44 12.54
N LEU A 73 -5.80 -5.02 13.61
CA LEU A 73 -6.19 -6.45 13.66
C LEU A 73 -7.01 -6.90 12.45
N PRO A 74 -8.07 -6.18 11.99
CA PRO A 74 -8.82 -6.63 10.82
C PRO A 74 -7.95 -6.79 9.57
N GLY A 75 -7.03 -5.85 9.34
CA GLY A 75 -6.09 -5.91 8.21
C GLY A 75 -5.00 -6.96 8.41
N ALA A 76 -4.47 -7.10 9.62
CA ALA A 76 -3.45 -8.10 9.95
C ALA A 76 -3.99 -9.53 9.82
N THR A 77 -5.21 -9.80 10.31
CA THR A 77 -5.90 -11.08 10.15
C THR A 77 -6.13 -11.41 8.67
N ARG A 78 -6.44 -10.42 7.83
CA ARG A 78 -6.54 -10.63 6.38
C ARG A 78 -5.19 -11.00 5.76
N VAL A 79 -4.10 -10.32 6.14
CA VAL A 79 -2.75 -10.68 5.71
C VAL A 79 -2.41 -12.11 6.09
N ALA A 80 -2.64 -12.48 7.36
CA ALA A 80 -2.37 -13.82 7.87
C ALA A 80 -3.19 -14.90 7.14
N ASN A 81 -4.49 -14.68 6.96
CA ASN A 81 -5.37 -15.59 6.22
C ASN A 81 -4.90 -15.80 4.77
N GLY A 82 -4.46 -14.73 4.10
CA GLY A 82 -3.95 -14.80 2.72
C GLY A 82 -2.60 -15.51 2.59
N LEU A 83 -1.91 -15.78 3.70
CA LEU A 83 -0.62 -16.48 3.74
C LEU A 83 -0.69 -17.80 4.54
N ARG A 84 -1.90 -18.23 4.93
CA ARG A 84 -2.10 -19.38 5.83
C ARG A 84 -1.58 -20.71 5.27
N ASP A 85 -1.55 -20.85 3.95
CA ASP A 85 -1.02 -22.04 3.29
C ASP A 85 0.53 -22.10 3.30
N LEU A 86 1.21 -21.00 3.63
CA LEU A 86 2.67 -20.91 3.61
C LEU A 86 3.32 -21.29 4.95
N SER A 87 2.59 -21.17 6.07
CA SER A 87 3.11 -21.53 7.39
C SER A 87 1.98 -21.82 8.39
N PRO A 88 2.10 -22.87 9.21
CA PRO A 88 1.15 -23.14 10.29
C PRO A 88 1.19 -22.06 11.40
N ASP A 89 2.29 -21.30 11.51
CA ASP A 89 2.50 -20.29 12.55
C ASP A 89 2.23 -18.86 12.05
N ILE A 90 1.51 -18.71 10.92
CA ILE A 90 1.34 -17.42 10.24
C ILE A 90 0.74 -16.34 11.14
N ASP A 91 -0.18 -16.70 12.04
CA ASP A 91 -0.85 -15.75 12.93
C ASP A 91 0.14 -15.19 13.96
N ALA A 92 1.05 -16.02 14.48
CA ALA A 92 2.08 -15.60 15.42
C ALA A 92 3.16 -14.74 14.75
N LEU A 93 3.60 -15.13 13.54
CA LEU A 93 4.55 -14.34 12.75
C LEU A 93 3.97 -12.97 12.38
N THR A 94 2.70 -12.94 11.95
CA THR A 94 2.00 -11.69 11.61
C THR A 94 1.89 -10.76 12.81
N ALA A 95 1.55 -11.29 13.99
CA ALA A 95 1.48 -10.49 15.21
C ALA A 95 2.86 -9.92 15.60
N GLY A 96 3.92 -10.72 15.50
CA GLY A 96 5.28 -10.29 15.79
C GLY A 96 5.75 -9.17 14.86
N GLU A 97 5.58 -9.37 13.55
CA GLU A 97 5.98 -8.37 12.56
C GLU A 97 5.12 -7.11 12.64
N LEU A 98 3.81 -7.22 12.90
CA LEU A 98 2.94 -6.07 13.14
C LEU A 98 3.46 -5.22 14.30
N TRP A 99 3.83 -5.87 15.41
CA TRP A 99 4.41 -5.20 16.57
C TRP A 99 5.72 -4.50 16.24
N LEU A 100 6.63 -5.18 15.52
CA LEU A 100 7.90 -4.59 15.09
C LEU A 100 7.69 -3.34 14.23
N ARG A 101 6.74 -3.39 13.29
CA ARG A 101 6.44 -2.26 12.39
C ARG A 101 5.84 -1.07 13.12
N ILE A 102 4.93 -1.30 14.08
CA ILE A 102 4.36 -0.25 14.92
C ILE A 102 5.43 0.42 15.80
N ARG A 103 6.42 -0.36 16.26
CA ARG A 103 7.52 0.12 17.10
C ARG A 103 8.74 0.61 16.31
N SER A 104 8.63 0.65 14.99
CA SER A 104 9.65 1.21 14.10
C SER A 104 9.36 2.69 13.83
N ARG A 105 10.27 3.36 13.09
CA ARG A 105 10.18 4.79 12.77
C ARG A 105 8.74 5.17 12.33
N PRO A 106 8.14 6.22 12.94
CA PRO A 106 6.77 6.57 12.67
C PRO A 106 6.59 7.05 11.23
N VAL A 107 5.49 6.60 10.64
CA VAL A 107 5.09 6.95 9.27
C VAL A 107 4.13 8.14 9.33
N GLU A 108 4.30 9.10 8.43
CA GLU A 108 3.55 10.37 8.48
C GLU A 108 2.28 10.38 7.62
N ARG A 109 2.04 9.32 6.85
CA ARG A 109 0.87 9.17 5.98
C ARG A 109 0.63 7.72 5.56
N CYS A 110 -0.60 7.41 5.18
CA CYS A 110 -1.06 6.07 4.80
C CYS A 110 -0.64 5.01 5.83
N VAL A 111 -0.73 5.32 7.12
CA VAL A 111 -0.08 4.57 8.21
C VAL A 111 -0.50 3.11 8.22
N ALA A 112 -1.81 2.85 8.22
CA ALA A 112 -2.34 1.49 8.25
C ALA A 112 -1.79 0.66 7.08
N ALA A 113 -1.87 1.22 5.88
CA ALA A 113 -1.44 0.51 4.69
C ALA A 113 0.08 0.32 4.68
N THR A 114 0.87 1.31 5.09
CA THR A 114 2.33 1.19 5.15
C THR A 114 2.76 0.13 6.15
N ILE A 115 2.15 0.07 7.33
CA ILE A 115 2.42 -0.95 8.34
C ILE A 115 2.03 -2.34 7.80
N LEU A 116 0.79 -2.54 7.37
CA LEU A 116 0.29 -3.85 6.93
C LEU A 116 1.03 -4.38 5.69
N ARG A 117 1.47 -3.49 4.80
CA ARG A 117 2.35 -3.85 3.67
C ARG A 117 3.73 -4.27 4.12
N GLY A 118 4.33 -3.52 5.07
CA GLY A 118 5.58 -3.90 5.70
C GLY A 118 5.50 -5.30 6.32
N VAL A 119 4.39 -5.60 6.99
CA VAL A 119 4.11 -6.92 7.58
C VAL A 119 4.07 -8.00 6.51
N ARG A 120 3.19 -7.87 5.51
CA ARG A 120 3.07 -8.88 4.43
C ARG A 120 4.40 -9.11 3.73
N ARG A 121 5.15 -8.04 3.42
CA ARG A 121 6.43 -8.13 2.74
C ARG A 121 7.47 -8.88 3.56
N ALA A 122 7.62 -8.54 4.84
CA ALA A 122 8.56 -9.22 5.72
C ALA A 122 8.20 -10.70 5.88
N LEU A 123 6.92 -11.04 5.99
CA LEU A 123 6.47 -12.43 6.02
C LEU A 123 6.79 -13.16 4.72
N LEU A 124 6.54 -12.55 3.55
CA LEU A 124 6.89 -13.14 2.27
C LEU A 124 8.41 -13.31 2.11
N ASP A 125 9.21 -12.34 2.52
CA ASP A 125 10.67 -12.45 2.52
C ASP A 125 11.15 -13.57 3.47
N GLU A 126 10.63 -13.64 4.70
CA GLU A 126 10.96 -14.67 5.70
C GLU A 126 10.57 -16.08 5.24
N LEU A 127 9.43 -16.20 4.56
CA LEU A 127 8.93 -17.46 4.00
C LEU A 127 9.55 -17.79 2.63
N GLY A 128 10.48 -16.99 2.12
CA GLY A 128 11.17 -17.24 0.85
C GLY A 128 10.33 -17.02 -0.41
N HIS A 129 9.25 -16.24 -0.32
CA HIS A 129 8.32 -15.89 -1.40
C HIS A 129 8.40 -14.42 -1.82
N GLY A 130 9.26 -13.63 -1.16
CA GLY A 130 9.46 -12.23 -1.49
C GLY A 130 10.25 -12.01 -2.78
N GLU A 131 10.22 -10.79 -3.28
CA GLU A 131 10.94 -10.36 -4.48
C GLU A 131 12.47 -10.61 -4.36
N SER A 132 13.00 -10.56 -3.14
CA SER A 132 14.39 -10.95 -2.82
C SER A 132 14.65 -12.44 -3.09
N ALA A 133 13.67 -13.31 -2.82
CA ALA A 133 13.75 -14.75 -3.10
C ALA A 133 13.54 -15.06 -4.60
N ARG A 134 12.68 -14.30 -5.31
CA ARG A 134 12.55 -14.41 -6.78
C ARG A 134 13.82 -13.98 -7.51
N ARG A 135 14.50 -12.93 -7.02
CA ARG A 135 15.85 -12.54 -7.49
C ARG A 135 16.97 -13.43 -6.95
N SER A 136 16.68 -14.43 -6.11
CA SER A 136 17.68 -15.40 -5.64
C SER A 136 17.91 -16.54 -6.62
N ASP A 137 17.08 -16.69 -7.66
CA ASP A 137 17.40 -17.55 -8.81
C ASP A 137 18.37 -16.82 -9.77
N LYS A 138 19.53 -16.48 -9.21
CA LYS A 138 20.57 -15.62 -9.77
C LYS A 138 21.39 -16.26 -10.89
N THR A 139 21.20 -17.56 -11.16
CA THR A 139 22.05 -18.29 -12.11
C THR A 139 21.70 -17.96 -13.57
N TRP A 140 20.48 -17.49 -13.87
CA TRP A 140 20.05 -17.14 -15.23
C TRP A 140 20.03 -15.64 -15.56
N ALA A 141 19.88 -14.76 -14.58
CA ALA A 141 19.78 -13.32 -14.84
C ALA A 141 21.14 -12.61 -15.05
N ASN A 142 22.26 -13.20 -14.60
CA ASN A 142 23.53 -12.49 -14.47
C ASN A 142 24.70 -13.00 -15.32
N THR A 143 24.47 -13.92 -16.28
CA THR A 143 25.56 -14.25 -17.21
C THR A 143 25.60 -13.25 -18.36
N TRP A 144 26.25 -12.11 -18.13
CA TRP A 144 26.88 -11.36 -19.21
C TRP A 144 28.39 -11.42 -18.99
N VAL A 145 29.11 -11.94 -19.98
CA VAL A 145 30.58 -11.93 -19.97
C VAL A 145 31.02 -10.54 -20.41
N CYS A 146 31.60 -9.76 -19.50
CA CYS A 146 32.35 -8.57 -19.86
C CYS A 146 33.65 -8.54 -19.07
N GLY A 147 34.76 -8.58 -19.81
CA GLY A 147 36.10 -8.35 -19.27
C GLY A 147 36.44 -6.89 -19.43
N ASP A 148 36.26 -6.10 -18.36
CA ASP A 148 37.17 -5.01 -18.00
C ASP A 148 36.81 -4.47 -16.61
N ASP A 149 37.70 -4.66 -15.63
CA ASP A 149 37.45 -4.33 -14.22
C ASP A 149 37.37 -2.82 -13.94
N ALA A 150 37.89 -1.97 -14.83
CA ALA A 150 37.95 -0.52 -14.64
C ALA A 150 36.60 0.20 -14.81
N VAL A 151 35.64 -0.39 -15.53
CA VAL A 151 34.29 0.18 -15.72
C VAL A 151 33.40 -0.08 -14.50
N LEU A 152 33.66 -1.18 -13.77
CA LEU A 152 32.87 -1.62 -12.62
C LEU A 152 32.96 -0.65 -11.43
N ASP A 153 34.16 -0.09 -11.17
CA ASP A 153 34.38 0.86 -10.07
C ASP A 153 33.71 2.23 -10.31
N SER A 154 33.58 2.64 -11.59
CA SER A 154 32.93 3.91 -11.95
C SER A 154 31.41 3.87 -11.84
N LEU A 155 30.80 2.69 -12.00
CA LEU A 155 29.35 2.49 -11.84
C LEU A 155 28.95 2.27 -10.37
N ALA A 156 29.91 1.99 -9.48
CA ALA A 156 29.67 1.73 -8.06
C ALA A 156 29.58 3.01 -7.19
N SER A 157 29.90 4.19 -7.72
CA SER A 157 30.10 5.42 -6.91
C SER A 157 28.96 6.45 -6.97
N VAL A 158 27.82 6.13 -7.56
CA VAL A 158 26.59 6.91 -7.41
C VAL A 158 25.48 5.92 -7.09
N PRO A 159 24.86 5.95 -5.90
CA PRO A 159 23.69 5.13 -5.64
C PRO A 159 22.57 5.68 -6.52
N ASP A 160 22.36 5.02 -7.65
CA ASP A 160 21.22 5.23 -8.51
C ASP A 160 19.99 4.68 -7.78
N GLN A 161 19.45 5.44 -6.83
CA GLN A 161 18.09 5.21 -6.33
C GLN A 161 17.09 5.74 -7.37
N GLU A 162 17.17 5.23 -8.59
CA GLU A 162 16.15 5.39 -9.61
C GLU A 162 14.87 4.74 -9.07
N THR A 163 13.96 5.58 -8.59
CA THR A 163 12.65 5.14 -8.13
C THR A 163 11.91 4.54 -9.33
N ASN A 164 11.64 3.23 -9.29
CA ASN A 164 10.90 2.52 -10.35
C ASN A 164 9.57 3.24 -10.62
N ALA A 165 9.29 3.58 -11.88
CA ALA A 165 8.05 4.25 -12.30
C ALA A 165 6.79 3.48 -11.86
N GLU A 166 6.91 2.16 -11.73
CA GLU A 166 5.84 1.29 -11.25
C GLU A 166 5.51 1.53 -9.77
N SER A 167 6.54 1.63 -8.91
CA SER A 167 6.41 2.03 -7.51
C SER A 167 5.77 3.40 -7.36
N GLN A 168 6.16 4.36 -8.22
CA GLN A 168 5.58 5.70 -8.18
C GLN A 168 4.09 5.68 -8.55
N SER A 169 3.72 4.87 -9.54
CA SER A 169 2.34 4.71 -9.96
C SER A 169 1.48 4.04 -8.88
N GLY A 170 2.02 3.03 -8.16
CA GLY A 170 1.33 2.35 -7.07
C GLY A 170 1.02 3.28 -5.90
N HIS A 171 1.96 4.15 -5.51
CA HIS A 171 1.71 5.14 -4.45
C HIS A 171 0.63 6.16 -4.83
N LEU A 172 0.68 6.68 -6.06
CA LEU A 172 -0.31 7.63 -6.55
C LEU A 172 -1.71 7.00 -6.59
N VAL A 173 -1.83 5.81 -7.15
CA VAL A 173 -3.11 5.09 -7.23
C VAL A 173 -3.63 4.76 -5.84
N GLN A 174 -2.77 4.37 -4.91
CA GLN A 174 -3.17 4.13 -3.53
C GLN A 174 -3.76 5.37 -2.87
N ALA A 175 -3.04 6.49 -2.90
CA ALA A 175 -3.49 7.72 -2.28
C ALA A 175 -4.84 8.15 -2.88
N ALA A 176 -5.00 7.98 -4.20
CA ALA A 176 -6.24 8.30 -4.90
C ALA A 176 -7.40 7.35 -4.55
N LEU A 177 -7.13 6.06 -4.37
CA LEU A 177 -8.12 5.08 -3.90
C LEU A 177 -8.59 5.38 -2.48
N LEU A 178 -7.64 5.64 -1.57
CA LEU A 178 -7.95 5.98 -0.18
C LEU A 178 -8.75 7.29 -0.09
N ALA A 179 -8.38 8.29 -0.89
CA ALA A 179 -9.12 9.55 -0.96
C ALA A 179 -10.47 9.44 -1.70
N GLY A 180 -10.80 8.28 -2.28
CA GLY A 180 -12.01 8.08 -3.08
C GLY A 180 -12.01 8.87 -4.41
N ALA A 181 -10.85 9.38 -4.84
CA ALA A 181 -10.70 10.15 -6.07
C ALA A 181 -10.86 9.28 -7.32
N ILE A 182 -10.52 7.98 -7.20
CA ILE A 182 -10.78 6.95 -8.21
C ILE A 182 -11.33 5.69 -7.54
N SER A 183 -12.07 4.87 -8.29
CA SER A 183 -12.55 3.59 -7.78
C SER A 183 -11.53 2.46 -8.01
N TYR A 184 -11.65 1.37 -7.23
CA TYR A 184 -10.87 0.15 -7.45
C TYR A 184 -11.01 -0.39 -8.88
N HIS A 185 -12.22 -0.37 -9.43
CA HIS A 185 -12.46 -0.81 -10.81
C HIS A 185 -11.74 0.05 -11.84
N ASP A 186 -11.61 1.36 -11.59
CA ASP A 186 -10.87 2.27 -12.47
C ASP A 186 -9.37 2.03 -12.34
N ALA A 187 -8.86 1.87 -11.13
CA ALA A 187 -7.46 1.55 -10.86
C ALA A 187 -7.05 0.20 -11.48
N SER A 188 -7.88 -0.83 -11.31
CA SER A 188 -7.69 -2.17 -11.91
C SER A 188 -7.73 -2.13 -13.43
N LEU A 189 -8.62 -1.32 -14.02
CA LEU A 189 -8.67 -1.11 -15.46
C LEU A 189 -7.39 -0.42 -15.97
N LEU A 190 -6.91 0.61 -15.28
CA LEU A 190 -5.69 1.32 -15.66
C LEU A 190 -4.46 0.40 -15.59
N HIS A 191 -4.37 -0.46 -14.57
CA HIS A 191 -3.32 -1.46 -14.47
C HIS A 191 -3.37 -2.47 -15.62
N GLN A 192 -4.53 -3.05 -15.93
CA GLN A 192 -4.69 -3.97 -17.07
C GLN A 192 -4.30 -3.32 -18.40
N LEU A 193 -4.67 -2.05 -18.61
CA LEU A 193 -4.28 -1.29 -19.79
C LEU A 193 -2.78 -0.97 -19.83
N ALA A 194 -2.15 -0.76 -18.67
CA ALA A 194 -0.71 -0.54 -18.55
C ALA A 194 0.06 -1.82 -18.88
N THR A 195 -0.34 -2.95 -18.33
CA THR A 195 0.23 -4.27 -18.64
C THR A 195 0.11 -4.58 -20.13
N ALA A 196 -1.09 -4.44 -20.71
CA ALA A 196 -1.30 -4.69 -22.14
C ALA A 196 -0.52 -3.70 -23.04
N ALA A 197 -0.37 -2.44 -22.62
CA ALA A 197 0.44 -1.46 -23.35
C ALA A 197 1.93 -1.80 -23.31
N ASP A 198 2.44 -2.26 -22.17
CA ASP A 198 3.83 -2.69 -21.98
C ASP A 198 4.15 -3.95 -22.78
N GLU A 199 3.29 -4.98 -22.73
CA GLU A 199 3.41 -6.21 -23.51
C GLU A 199 3.44 -5.95 -25.03
N HIS A 200 2.73 -4.92 -25.49
CA HIS A 200 2.72 -4.50 -26.89
C HIS A 200 3.76 -3.42 -27.24
N ALA A 201 4.66 -3.09 -26.30
CA ALA A 201 5.68 -2.06 -26.44
C ALA A 201 5.11 -0.72 -26.98
N VAL A 202 3.90 -0.37 -26.54
CA VAL A 202 3.22 0.85 -26.97
C VAL A 202 4.01 2.05 -26.47
N SER A 203 4.34 2.99 -27.37
CA SER A 203 5.08 4.18 -26.98
C SER A 203 4.36 5.00 -25.91
N SER A 204 5.03 5.19 -24.77
CA SER A 204 4.59 6.08 -23.68
C SER A 204 4.50 7.56 -24.09
N ARG A 205 5.11 7.94 -25.21
CA ARG A 205 5.05 9.31 -25.78
C ARG A 205 3.74 9.59 -26.54
N ARG A 206 2.88 8.59 -26.70
CA ARG A 206 1.60 8.73 -27.39
C ARG A 206 0.50 9.10 -26.39
N GLY A 207 -0.05 10.31 -26.53
CA GLY A 207 -1.23 10.76 -25.78
C GLY A 207 -1.12 10.44 -24.28
N ARG A 208 -2.16 9.83 -23.72
CA ARG A 208 -2.22 9.40 -22.32
C ARG A 208 -1.35 8.16 -22.02
N GLY A 209 -0.05 8.25 -22.27
CA GLY A 209 0.92 7.19 -21.94
C GLY A 209 0.75 5.88 -22.72
N GLY A 210 0.07 5.89 -23.87
CA GLY A 210 -0.21 4.68 -24.64
C GLY A 210 -1.38 3.81 -24.12
N LEU A 211 -1.91 4.08 -22.92
CA LEU A 211 -2.95 3.28 -22.24
C LEU A 211 -4.29 3.21 -22.98
N THR A 212 -4.56 4.17 -23.86
CA THR A 212 -5.79 4.20 -24.68
C THR A 212 -5.56 3.78 -26.13
N ALA A 213 -4.36 3.27 -26.45
CA ALA A 213 -4.04 2.76 -27.78
C ALA A 213 -4.98 1.60 -28.15
N PRO A 214 -5.38 1.47 -29.42
CA PRO A 214 -6.28 0.40 -29.85
C PRO A 214 -5.80 -0.99 -29.43
N VAL A 215 -4.51 -1.28 -29.63
CA VAL A 215 -3.91 -2.58 -29.29
C VAL A 215 -4.00 -2.91 -27.80
N ALA A 216 -3.70 -1.95 -26.91
CA ALA A 216 -3.77 -2.16 -25.47
C ALA A 216 -5.21 -2.32 -24.96
N VAL A 217 -6.16 -1.57 -25.54
CA VAL A 217 -7.57 -1.66 -25.16
C VAL A 217 -8.19 -2.96 -25.67
N ASP A 218 -7.88 -3.36 -26.89
CA ASP A 218 -8.44 -4.58 -27.49
C ASP A 218 -7.91 -5.83 -26.78
N ASP A 219 -6.63 -5.85 -26.39
CA ASP A 219 -6.05 -6.95 -25.62
C ASP A 219 -6.59 -7.01 -24.18
N ALA A 220 -6.57 -5.89 -23.44
CA ALA A 220 -7.11 -5.85 -22.08
C ALA A 220 -8.60 -6.25 -22.01
N MET A 221 -9.37 -5.98 -23.08
CA MET A 221 -10.81 -6.29 -23.16
C MET A 221 -11.12 -7.61 -23.85
N ARG A 222 -10.12 -8.40 -24.26
CA ARG A 222 -10.29 -9.66 -24.99
C ARG A 222 -11.28 -10.62 -24.33
N PHE A 223 -11.38 -10.59 -23.01
CA PHE A 223 -12.26 -11.44 -22.22
C PHE A 223 -13.38 -10.69 -21.47
N ARG A 224 -13.56 -9.38 -21.68
CA ARG A 224 -14.57 -8.56 -20.99
C ARG A 224 -15.70 -8.14 -21.92
N LYS A 225 -16.93 -8.11 -21.41
CA LYS A 225 -18.14 -7.69 -22.14
C LYS A 225 -18.33 -6.16 -22.23
N MET A 226 -17.26 -5.37 -22.13
CA MET A 226 -17.34 -3.91 -22.15
C MET A 226 -16.98 -3.34 -23.54
N PRO A 227 -17.77 -2.39 -24.08
CA PRO A 227 -17.41 -1.73 -25.34
C PRO A 227 -16.11 -0.92 -25.24
N THR A 228 -15.21 -1.04 -26.23
CA THR A 228 -13.93 -0.31 -26.35
C THR A 228 -14.09 1.19 -26.12
N ARG A 229 -15.19 1.79 -26.62
CA ARG A 229 -15.49 3.22 -26.43
C ARG A 229 -15.73 3.58 -24.96
N THR A 230 -16.43 2.72 -24.22
CA THR A 230 -16.69 2.91 -22.78
C THR A 230 -15.40 2.77 -21.99
N VAL A 231 -14.55 1.82 -22.36
CA VAL A 231 -13.24 1.57 -21.72
C VAL A 231 -12.32 2.77 -21.89
N ARG A 232 -12.16 3.28 -23.12
CA ARG A 232 -11.35 4.47 -23.39
C ARG A 232 -11.85 5.70 -22.64
N ARG A 233 -13.18 5.90 -22.58
CA ARG A 233 -13.79 7.00 -21.83
C ARG A 233 -13.49 6.86 -20.33
N ARG A 234 -13.66 5.66 -19.78
CA ARG A 234 -13.44 5.38 -18.35
C ARG A 234 -11.98 5.54 -17.95
N ALA A 235 -11.05 4.98 -18.72
CA ALA A 235 -9.61 5.16 -18.53
C ALA A 235 -9.20 6.63 -18.64
N THR A 236 -9.78 7.36 -19.61
CA THR A 236 -9.60 8.81 -19.76
C THR A 236 -10.02 9.56 -18.49
N THR A 237 -11.23 9.32 -18.02
CA THR A 237 -11.77 9.98 -16.81
C THR A 237 -10.91 9.66 -15.59
N ALA A 238 -10.50 8.40 -15.41
CA ALA A 238 -9.66 7.98 -14.29
C ALA A 238 -8.26 8.65 -14.33
N LEU A 239 -7.66 8.77 -15.52
CA LEU A 239 -6.37 9.47 -15.69
C LEU A 239 -6.49 10.97 -15.44
N ASP A 240 -7.60 11.59 -15.84
CA ASP A 240 -7.85 13.01 -15.56
C ASP A 240 -8.06 13.25 -14.05
N GLN A 241 -8.77 12.34 -13.37
CA GLN A 241 -8.94 12.35 -11.91
C GLN A 241 -7.62 12.18 -11.17
N LEU A 242 -6.80 11.20 -11.57
CA LEU A 242 -5.45 11.00 -11.03
C LEU A 242 -4.57 12.23 -11.24
N GLY A 243 -4.63 12.86 -12.42
CA GLY A 243 -3.86 14.06 -12.73
C GLY A 243 -4.34 15.31 -11.97
N ALA A 244 -5.63 15.42 -11.66
CA ALA A 244 -6.15 16.47 -10.78
C ALA A 244 -5.69 16.24 -9.33
N PHE A 245 -5.88 15.02 -8.82
CA PHE A 245 -5.50 14.62 -7.47
C PHE A 245 -4.01 14.80 -7.19
N ALA A 246 -3.13 14.37 -8.11
CA ALA A 246 -1.68 14.52 -7.98
C ALA A 246 -1.25 15.99 -7.87
N ARG A 247 -1.92 16.90 -8.58
CA ARG A 247 -1.63 18.34 -8.55
C ARG A 247 -2.12 19.00 -7.26
N GLU A 248 -3.31 18.64 -6.81
CA GLU A 248 -3.93 19.19 -5.60
C GLU A 248 -3.19 18.75 -4.33
N GLN A 249 -2.81 17.48 -4.26
CA GLN A 249 -2.18 16.88 -3.07
C GLN A 249 -0.64 16.90 -3.12
N ARG A 250 -0.03 17.54 -4.14
CA ARG A 250 1.44 17.61 -4.35
C ARG A 250 2.17 16.27 -4.28
N ILE A 251 1.48 15.18 -4.64
CA ILE A 251 1.89 13.79 -4.36
C ILE A 251 3.26 13.45 -4.92
N VAL A 252 3.68 14.07 -6.02
CA VAL A 252 4.98 13.82 -6.64
C VAL A 252 6.13 14.31 -5.76
N ASP A 253 6.00 15.47 -5.11
CA ASP A 253 7.02 15.99 -4.19
C ASP A 253 7.08 15.12 -2.94
N ASP A 254 5.90 14.85 -2.41
CA ASP A 254 5.59 13.99 -1.29
C ASP A 254 6.14 12.55 -1.44
N LEU A 255 6.03 11.98 -2.63
CA LEU A 255 6.55 10.66 -3.00
C LEU A 255 8.08 10.64 -3.07
N ARG A 256 8.68 11.70 -3.61
CA ARG A 256 10.15 11.86 -3.60
C ARG A 256 10.66 11.96 -2.18
N ASP A 257 10.00 12.74 -1.33
CA ASP A 257 10.36 12.88 0.09
C ASP A 257 10.21 11.55 0.84
N PHE A 258 9.15 10.78 0.56
CA PHE A 258 8.98 9.45 1.15
C PHE A 258 10.08 8.48 0.76
N VAL A 259 10.44 8.40 -0.53
CA VAL A 259 11.54 7.55 -1.01
C VAL A 259 12.89 8.03 -0.45
N ALA A 260 13.10 9.33 -0.33
CA ALA A 260 14.32 9.88 0.27
C ALA A 260 14.43 9.59 1.79
N THR A 261 13.29 9.41 2.47
CA THR A 261 13.23 9.23 3.94
C THR A 261 13.15 7.76 4.35
N HIS A 262 12.76 6.86 3.44
CA HIS A 262 12.55 5.44 3.70
C HIS A 262 13.38 4.60 2.72
N ASP A 263 14.16 3.64 3.22
CA ASP A 263 15.00 2.73 2.44
C ASP A 263 14.21 1.76 1.52
N LEU A 264 12.89 1.92 1.41
CA LEU A 264 12.01 1.03 0.66
C LEU A 264 11.22 1.82 -0.38
N PRO A 265 11.28 1.44 -1.67
CA PRO A 265 10.44 2.05 -2.69
C PRO A 265 8.97 1.66 -2.45
N PRO A 266 8.02 2.51 -2.88
CA PRO A 266 6.60 2.20 -2.78
C PRO A 266 6.24 0.92 -3.55
N VAL A 267 5.15 0.27 -3.13
CA VAL A 267 4.67 -0.99 -3.70
C VAL A 267 4.25 -0.83 -5.17
N GLU A 268 4.49 -1.87 -5.98
CA GLU A 268 4.04 -1.93 -7.38
C GLU A 268 2.51 -1.91 -7.47
N LEU A 269 2.00 -1.38 -8.57
CA LEU A 269 0.56 -1.21 -8.76
C LEU A 269 -0.22 -2.54 -8.73
N ALA A 270 0.38 -3.63 -9.23
CA ALA A 270 -0.22 -4.96 -9.21
C ALA A 270 -0.48 -5.46 -7.78
N GLU A 271 0.55 -5.41 -6.94
CA GLU A 271 0.50 -5.84 -5.54
C GLU A 271 -0.45 -4.95 -4.71
N LEU A 272 -0.49 -3.65 -4.99
CA LEU A 272 -1.46 -2.74 -4.39
C LEU A 272 -2.91 -3.15 -4.68
N LEU A 273 -3.21 -3.42 -5.96
CA LEU A 273 -4.56 -3.75 -6.39
C LEU A 273 -5.01 -5.10 -5.84
N GLU A 274 -4.10 -6.07 -5.77
CA GLU A 274 -4.37 -7.35 -5.15
C GLU A 274 -4.72 -7.17 -3.65
N LEU A 275 -3.92 -6.40 -2.91
CA LEU A 275 -4.20 -6.10 -1.50
C LEU A 275 -5.52 -5.36 -1.32
N TYR A 276 -5.79 -4.34 -2.14
CA TYR A 276 -7.02 -3.55 -2.04
C TYR A 276 -8.26 -4.38 -2.37
N PHE A 277 -8.17 -5.24 -3.40
CA PHE A 277 -9.22 -6.19 -3.76
C PHE A 277 -9.58 -7.10 -2.60
N TRP A 278 -8.59 -7.70 -1.95
CA TRP A 278 -8.81 -8.59 -0.83
C TRP A 278 -9.33 -7.87 0.41
N ASP A 279 -8.92 -6.63 0.64
CA ASP A 279 -9.35 -5.82 1.78
C ASP A 279 -10.82 -5.36 1.69
N HIS A 280 -11.34 -5.26 0.46
CA HIS A 280 -12.69 -4.76 0.14
C HIS A 280 -13.50 -5.77 -0.69
N PHE A 281 -13.15 -7.05 -0.65
CA PHE A 281 -13.79 -8.09 -1.48
C PHE A 281 -15.31 -8.17 -1.23
N GLU A 282 -15.75 -7.94 0.01
CA GLU A 282 -17.16 -7.88 0.41
C GLU A 282 -17.91 -6.69 -0.23
N GLU A 283 -17.23 -5.57 -0.47
CA GLU A 283 -17.79 -4.38 -1.13
C GLU A 283 -17.83 -4.52 -2.66
N PHE A 284 -16.97 -5.37 -3.23
CA PHE A 284 -16.84 -5.59 -4.67
C PHE A 284 -17.45 -6.92 -5.15
N GLY A 285 -18.22 -7.61 -4.30
CA GLY A 285 -18.94 -8.82 -4.64
C GLY A 285 -19.84 -8.63 -5.87
N TYR A 286 -19.64 -9.49 -6.88
CA TYR A 286 -20.56 -9.60 -8.01
C TYR A 286 -21.95 -10.00 -7.49
N PRO A 287 -23.06 -9.45 -8.02
CA PRO A 287 -24.36 -10.06 -7.83
C PRO A 287 -24.31 -11.48 -8.41
N ALA A 288 -24.88 -12.43 -7.67
CA ALA A 288 -25.09 -13.80 -8.12
C ALA A 288 -25.77 -13.87 -9.50
#